data_AF-A0AB73KS98-F1
#
_entry.id   AF-A0AB73KS98-F1
#
_cell.length_a   1.000
_cell.length_b   1.000
_cell.length_c   1.000
_cell.angle_alpha   90.00
_cell.angle_beta   90.00
_cell.angle_gamma   90.00
#
_symmetry.space_group_name_H-M   'P 1'
#
loop_
_entity.id
_entity.type
_entity.pdbx_description
1 polymer ?
#
loop_
_entity_poly.entity_id
_entity_poly.type
_entity_poly.pdbx_seq_one_letter_code
_entity_poly.pdbx_strand_id
1 'polypeptide(L)'
;MSRLLSLNIGRLMAVGYSDRGTTGIDKRPVDGPVAVADPGPQGVAGSGLAGDDIIDRRFHGGDDQAVYAFAREDLDRWERVLGRELPSGVFGENFTTAGVEVNSAVIGERWRVGEVVLEVTSPRIPCRTFAGWLDEKGWVKRFTQDRRPGAFLRVVEPGSVRAGDGITVLSRPDHEVTVEFLFRAMTTESELLPRTLVAIDLINRSYAESIRKRLG
;
A
#
# COMPACT_ATOMS: atom_id res chain seq x y z
N MET A 1 -20.35 -7.55 0.66
CA MET A 1 -19.61 -7.46 1.94
C MET A 1 -18.14 -7.30 1.63
N SER A 2 -17.43 -6.47 2.37
CA SER A 2 -16.00 -6.22 2.14
C SER A 2 -15.16 -7.42 2.58
N ARG A 3 -14.13 -7.79 1.81
CA ARG A 3 -13.30 -8.98 2.07
C ARG A 3 -11.89 -8.86 1.49
N LEU A 4 -10.98 -9.64 2.05
CA LEU A 4 -9.66 -9.93 1.48
C LEU A 4 -9.86 -10.92 0.33
N LEU A 5 -9.83 -10.44 -0.91
CA LEU A 5 -10.04 -11.28 -2.09
C LEU A 5 -8.84 -12.19 -2.35
N SER A 6 -7.63 -11.65 -2.22
CA SER A 6 -6.39 -12.37 -2.41
C SER A 6 -5.35 -11.92 -1.40
N LEU A 7 -4.58 -12.89 -0.90
CA LEU A 7 -3.43 -12.68 -0.05
C LEU A 7 -2.19 -13.02 -0.86
N ASN A 8 -1.31 -12.03 -1.05
CA ASN A 8 -0.20 -12.15 -1.99
C ASN A 8 1.15 -11.94 -1.29
N ILE A 9 2.11 -12.78 -1.66
CA ILE A 9 3.45 -12.79 -1.10
C ILE A 9 4.46 -12.68 -2.25
N GLY A 10 5.41 -11.77 -2.09
CA GLY A 10 6.49 -11.53 -3.03
C GLY A 10 7.63 -12.52 -2.82
N ARG A 11 8.18 -12.98 -3.93
CA ARG A 11 9.44 -13.72 -3.94
C ARG A 11 10.49 -12.91 -4.68
N LEU A 12 11.73 -13.05 -4.24
CA LEU A 12 12.90 -12.52 -4.92
C LEU A 12 12.95 -12.93 -6.40
N MET A 13 13.10 -11.92 -7.27
CA MET A 13 13.34 -12.09 -8.70
C MET A 13 14.43 -11.14 -9.18
N ALA A 14 15.35 -11.64 -10.01
CA ALA A 14 16.40 -10.83 -10.65
C ALA A 14 15.81 -10.00 -11.80
N VAL A 15 16.14 -8.71 -11.84
CA VAL A 15 15.60 -7.75 -12.82
C VAL A 15 16.63 -6.69 -13.19
N GLY A 16 16.60 -6.22 -14.44
CA GLY A 16 17.53 -5.17 -14.93
C GLY A 16 17.10 -3.73 -14.63
N TYR A 17 15.87 -3.52 -14.17
CA TYR A 17 15.27 -2.19 -13.99
C TYR A 17 15.19 -1.71 -12.53
N SER A 18 15.73 -2.48 -11.58
CA SER A 18 15.83 -2.06 -10.17
C SER A 18 17.28 -1.73 -9.81
N ASP A 19 17.48 -0.72 -8.97
CA ASP A 19 18.82 -0.29 -8.53
C ASP A 19 19.55 -1.39 -7.72
N ARG A 20 18.81 -2.37 -7.21
CA ARG A 20 19.33 -3.54 -6.47
C ARG A 20 19.56 -4.78 -7.35
N GLY A 21 19.19 -4.73 -8.63
CA GLY A 21 19.22 -5.89 -9.54
C GLY A 21 18.21 -6.99 -9.20
N THR A 22 17.41 -6.81 -8.15
CA THR A 22 16.37 -7.73 -7.68
C THR A 22 15.13 -6.96 -7.23
N THR A 23 13.98 -7.62 -7.20
CA THR A 23 12.70 -7.06 -6.73
C THR A 23 11.80 -8.14 -6.14
N GLY A 24 10.91 -7.75 -5.23
CA GLY A 24 9.81 -8.57 -4.68
C GLY A 24 8.43 -8.04 -5.10
N ILE A 25 8.38 -7.24 -6.19
CA ILE A 25 7.15 -6.61 -6.68
C ILE A 25 6.16 -7.58 -7.31
N ASP A 26 6.64 -8.71 -7.84
CA ASP A 26 5.79 -9.82 -8.31
C ASP A 26 5.27 -10.59 -7.08
N LYS A 27 4.21 -10.06 -6.47
CA LYS A 27 3.51 -10.77 -5.39
C LYS A 27 2.49 -11.70 -6.02
N ARG A 28 2.45 -12.95 -5.53
CA ARG A 28 1.54 -13.98 -6.05
C ARG A 28 0.61 -14.47 -4.96
N PRO A 29 -0.63 -14.86 -5.31
CA PRO A 29 -1.57 -15.44 -4.36
C PRO A 29 -0.95 -16.63 -3.61
N VAL A 30 -1.22 -16.71 -2.32
CA VAL A 30 -0.87 -17.87 -1.49
C VAL A 30 -2.11 -18.52 -0.92
N ASP A 31 -2.04 -19.84 -0.79
CA ASP A 31 -3.08 -20.63 -0.14
C ASP A 31 -2.87 -20.66 1.38
N GLY A 32 -3.99 -20.62 2.10
CA GLY A 32 -4.00 -20.78 3.54
C GLY A 32 -3.64 -19.51 4.34
N PRO A 33 -3.57 -19.64 5.67
CA PRO A 33 -3.29 -18.54 6.57
C PRO A 33 -1.83 -18.07 6.54
N VAL A 34 -1.61 -16.75 6.60
CA VAL A 34 -0.29 -16.12 6.80
C VAL A 34 -0.31 -15.33 8.10
N ALA A 35 0.78 -15.43 8.86
CA ALA A 35 0.99 -14.61 10.05
C ALA A 35 1.35 -13.18 9.66
N VAL A 36 0.70 -12.21 10.31
CA VAL A 36 0.95 -10.78 10.13
C VAL A 36 1.33 -10.18 11.48
N ALA A 37 2.47 -9.49 11.51
CA ALA A 37 2.99 -8.84 12.70
C ALA A 37 3.70 -7.53 12.34
N ASP A 38 3.91 -6.67 13.33
CA ASP A 38 4.78 -5.50 13.17
C ASP A 38 6.19 -5.98 12.80
N PRO A 39 6.72 -5.63 11.62
CA PRO A 39 8.05 -6.07 11.21
C PRO A 39 9.17 -5.32 11.92
N GLY A 40 8.86 -4.21 12.61
CA GLY A 40 9.79 -3.28 13.24
C GLY A 40 10.06 -2.03 12.39
N PRO A 41 11.02 -1.18 12.78
CA PRO A 41 11.23 0.12 12.13
C PRO A 41 11.76 -0.01 10.69
N GLN A 42 11.33 0.92 9.84
CA GLN A 42 11.85 1.08 8.46
C GLN A 42 13.38 1.11 8.42
N GLY A 43 13.99 0.56 7.37
CA GLY A 43 15.44 0.47 7.21
C GLY A 43 16.08 -0.76 7.86
N VAL A 44 15.41 -1.38 8.84
CA VAL A 44 15.87 -2.61 9.53
C VAL A 44 14.95 -3.77 9.17
N ALA A 45 13.66 -3.54 9.35
CA ALA A 45 12.57 -4.48 9.19
C ALA A 45 12.19 -4.79 7.74
N GLY A 46 11.63 -5.97 7.51
CA GLY A 46 11.09 -6.41 6.21
C GLY A 46 9.59 -6.18 6.08
N SER A 47 8.88 -7.17 5.55
CA SER A 47 7.42 -7.17 5.44
C SER A 47 6.75 -7.55 6.74
N GLY A 48 5.54 -7.03 6.97
CA GLY A 48 4.69 -7.48 8.08
C GLY A 48 4.10 -8.87 7.85
N LEU A 49 4.16 -9.41 6.62
CA LEU A 49 3.66 -10.74 6.29
C LEU A 49 4.79 -11.78 6.32
N ALA A 50 4.55 -12.89 7.02
CA ALA A 50 5.48 -14.01 7.03
C ALA A 50 5.73 -14.55 5.62
N GLY A 51 7.01 -14.66 5.25
CA GLY A 51 7.45 -15.17 3.95
C GLY A 51 7.47 -14.14 2.81
N ASP A 52 7.12 -12.87 3.08
CA ASP A 52 7.14 -11.81 2.07
C ASP A 52 8.49 -11.08 2.00
N ASP A 53 9.10 -11.12 0.82
CA ASP A 53 10.40 -10.50 0.57
C ASP A 53 10.25 -9.00 0.19
N ILE A 54 10.84 -8.12 1.01
CA ILE A 54 11.05 -6.70 0.70
C ILE A 54 12.55 -6.42 0.57
N ILE A 55 12.94 -5.94 -0.61
CA ILE A 55 14.36 -5.85 -1.01
C ILE A 55 14.95 -4.50 -0.64
N ASP A 56 14.28 -3.41 -1.02
CA ASP A 56 14.73 -2.08 -0.67
C ASP A 56 14.10 -1.60 0.63
N ARG A 57 14.64 -2.10 1.75
CA ARG A 57 14.17 -1.77 3.10
C ARG A 57 14.37 -0.30 3.48
N ARG A 58 15.16 0.45 2.70
CA ARG A 58 15.35 1.89 2.92
C ARG A 58 14.08 2.66 2.59
N PHE A 59 13.36 2.24 1.56
CA PHE A 59 12.19 2.95 1.04
C PHE A 59 10.89 2.15 1.12
N HIS A 60 10.96 0.85 1.45
CA HIS A 60 9.83 -0.05 1.52
C HIS A 60 9.85 -0.89 2.81
N GLY A 61 8.66 -1.23 3.30
CA GLY A 61 8.49 -2.00 4.53
C GLY A 61 8.71 -1.15 5.78
N GLY A 62 8.91 -1.84 6.90
CA GLY A 62 8.83 -1.22 8.22
C GLY A 62 7.39 -1.07 8.72
N ASP A 63 7.26 -0.74 9.99
CA ASP A 63 6.00 -0.63 10.74
C ASP A 63 4.93 0.17 9.98
N ASP A 64 5.28 1.33 9.42
CA ASP A 64 4.33 2.17 8.68
C ASP A 64 3.92 1.64 7.29
N GLN A 65 4.60 0.62 6.77
CA GLN A 65 4.34 0.03 5.45
C GLN A 65 4.33 -1.51 5.54
N ALA A 66 3.83 -2.04 6.66
CA ALA A 66 3.82 -3.47 6.94
C ALA A 66 2.97 -4.28 5.95
N VAL A 67 1.85 -3.68 5.50
CA VAL A 67 0.92 -4.28 4.53
C VAL A 67 0.61 -3.26 3.44
N TYR A 68 0.67 -3.66 2.17
CA TYR A 68 0.13 -2.86 1.06
C TYR A 68 -1.21 -3.44 0.58
N ALA A 69 -2.26 -2.62 0.60
CA ALA A 69 -3.60 -2.97 0.12
C ALA A 69 -3.97 -2.23 -1.16
N PHE A 70 -4.61 -2.94 -2.08
CA PHE A 70 -5.12 -2.40 -3.33
C PHE A 70 -6.51 -3.01 -3.63
N ALA A 71 -7.42 -2.21 -4.20
CA ALA A 71 -8.78 -2.67 -4.48
C ALA A 71 -8.83 -3.44 -5.80
N ARG A 72 -9.55 -4.57 -5.83
CA ARG A 72 -9.79 -5.33 -7.07
C ARG A 72 -10.53 -4.46 -8.09
N GLU A 73 -11.44 -3.61 -7.63
CA GLU A 73 -12.20 -2.67 -8.46
C GLU A 73 -11.28 -1.71 -9.23
N ASP A 74 -10.16 -1.30 -8.63
CA ASP A 74 -9.14 -0.46 -9.28
C ASP A 74 -8.26 -1.27 -10.24
N LEU A 75 -7.92 -2.52 -9.92
CA LEU A 75 -7.23 -3.43 -10.86
C LEU A 75 -8.07 -3.66 -12.10
N ASP A 76 -9.35 -3.99 -11.95
CA ASP A 76 -10.28 -4.20 -13.07
C ASP A 76 -10.37 -2.97 -13.97
N ARG A 77 -10.27 -1.78 -13.36
CA ARG A 77 -10.21 -0.53 -14.12
C ARG A 77 -8.93 -0.44 -14.94
N TRP A 78 -7.78 -0.77 -14.35
CA TRP A 78 -6.51 -0.82 -15.08
C TRP A 78 -6.49 -1.91 -16.15
N GLU A 79 -7.11 -3.07 -15.92
CA GLU A 79 -7.25 -4.12 -16.95
C GLU A 79 -7.94 -3.57 -18.20
N ARG A 80 -9.05 -2.85 -18.02
CA ARG A 80 -9.76 -2.18 -19.12
C ARG A 80 -8.92 -1.12 -19.81
N VAL A 81 -8.17 -0.34 -19.04
CA VAL A 81 -7.31 0.75 -19.57
C VAL A 81 -6.08 0.21 -20.31
N LEU A 82 -5.54 -0.93 -19.90
CA LEU A 82 -4.36 -1.54 -20.50
C LEU A 82 -4.70 -2.60 -21.55
N GLY A 83 -5.94 -3.10 -21.59
CA GLY A 83 -6.36 -4.16 -22.50
C GLY A 83 -5.70 -5.50 -22.20
N ARG A 84 -5.32 -5.76 -20.95
CA ARG A 84 -4.72 -7.03 -20.50
C ARG A 84 -5.17 -7.38 -19.08
N GLU A 85 -5.12 -8.66 -18.75
CA GLU A 85 -5.39 -9.13 -17.38
C GLU A 85 -4.31 -8.64 -16.41
N LEU A 86 -4.74 -8.29 -15.20
CA LEU A 86 -3.92 -7.83 -14.09
C LEU A 86 -4.26 -8.70 -12.88
N PRO A 87 -3.48 -9.78 -12.63
CA PRO A 87 -3.77 -10.67 -11.51
C PRO A 87 -3.57 -9.97 -10.17
N SER A 88 -4.22 -10.48 -9.14
CA SER A 88 -3.97 -10.06 -7.75
C SER A 88 -2.47 -10.17 -7.42
N GLY A 89 -1.95 -9.13 -6.76
CA GLY A 89 -0.55 -9.01 -6.36
C GLY A 89 0.35 -8.34 -7.41
N VAL A 90 -0.15 -8.11 -8.63
CA VAL A 90 0.65 -7.55 -9.74
C VAL A 90 1.13 -6.12 -9.48
N PHE A 91 0.44 -5.34 -8.65
CA PHE A 91 0.93 -4.02 -8.25
C PHE A 91 1.88 -4.09 -7.05
N GLY A 92 2.20 -5.30 -6.59
CA GLY A 92 3.02 -5.56 -5.41
C GLY A 92 2.22 -5.47 -4.12
N GLU A 93 0.89 -5.46 -4.17
CA GLU A 93 0.03 -5.45 -2.99
C GLU A 93 0.01 -6.80 -2.29
N ASN A 94 0.08 -6.78 -0.97
CA ASN A 94 -0.13 -7.96 -0.15
C ASN A 94 -1.61 -8.32 -0.11
N PHE A 95 -2.47 -7.30 0.02
CA PHE A 95 -3.90 -7.49 0.17
C PHE A 95 -4.62 -6.96 -1.07
N THR A 96 -5.09 -7.86 -1.93
CA THR A 96 -6.09 -7.49 -2.92
C THR A 96 -7.45 -7.54 -2.24
N THR A 97 -8.09 -6.40 -2.09
CA THR A 97 -9.36 -6.25 -1.36
C THR A 97 -10.54 -6.17 -2.32
N ALA A 98 -11.75 -6.39 -1.82
CA ALA A 98 -12.99 -6.13 -2.55
C ALA A 98 -14.03 -5.53 -1.62
N GLY A 99 -14.79 -4.54 -2.09
CA GLY A 99 -15.90 -3.91 -1.40
C GLY A 99 -15.51 -2.96 -0.26
N VAL A 100 -14.25 -2.58 -0.12
CA VAL A 100 -13.78 -1.55 0.82
C VAL A 100 -13.17 -0.39 0.03
N GLU A 101 -13.49 0.84 0.42
CA GLU A 101 -13.05 2.06 -0.27
C GLU A 101 -11.59 2.41 0.09
N VAL A 102 -10.62 1.69 -0.50
CA VAL A 102 -9.20 1.82 -0.15
C VAL A 102 -8.66 3.25 -0.34
N ASN A 103 -8.98 3.90 -1.47
CA ASN A 103 -8.44 5.23 -1.77
C ASN A 103 -9.16 6.35 -0.98
N SER A 104 -10.39 6.11 -0.52
CA SER A 104 -11.14 7.06 0.30
C SER A 104 -10.99 6.80 1.80
N ALA A 105 -10.21 5.78 2.18
CA ALA A 105 -9.88 5.51 3.57
C ALA A 105 -9.18 6.72 4.19
N VAL A 106 -9.58 7.06 5.41
CA VAL A 106 -8.99 8.17 6.17
C VAL A 106 -7.65 7.71 6.73
N ILE A 107 -6.62 8.56 6.72
CA ILE A 107 -5.35 8.23 7.39
C ILE A 107 -5.63 8.00 8.89
N GLY A 108 -5.13 6.91 9.45
CA GLY A 108 -5.46 6.44 10.80
C GLY A 108 -6.77 5.64 10.92
N GLU A 109 -7.49 5.40 9.82
CA GLU A 109 -8.62 4.46 9.80
C GLU A 109 -8.14 3.05 10.17
N ARG A 110 -8.90 2.36 11.03
CA ARG A 110 -8.57 1.01 11.50
C ARG A 110 -9.46 -0.05 10.90
N TRP A 111 -8.86 -1.10 10.36
CA TRP A 111 -9.55 -2.21 9.72
C TRP A 111 -9.28 -3.51 10.48
N ARG A 112 -10.32 -4.28 10.74
CA ARG A 112 -10.21 -5.70 11.08
C ARG A 112 -10.23 -6.53 9.81
N VAL A 113 -9.25 -7.39 9.65
CA VAL A 113 -9.18 -8.39 8.56
C VAL A 113 -8.81 -9.73 9.19
N GLY A 114 -9.72 -10.70 9.19
CA GLY A 114 -9.50 -11.93 9.95
C GLY A 114 -9.20 -11.62 11.42
N GLU A 115 -8.04 -12.05 11.92
CA GLU A 115 -7.58 -11.80 13.29
C GLU A 115 -6.83 -10.48 13.47
N VAL A 116 -6.38 -9.83 12.39
CA VAL A 116 -5.49 -8.67 12.49
C VAL A 116 -6.28 -7.37 12.57
N VAL A 117 -5.71 -6.39 13.28
CA VAL A 117 -6.13 -4.99 13.19
C VAL A 117 -5.02 -4.19 12.53
N LEU A 118 -5.37 -3.49 11.46
CA LEU A 118 -4.46 -2.69 10.64
C LEU A 118 -4.89 -1.22 10.69
N GLU A 119 -3.95 -0.30 10.58
CA GLU A 119 -4.20 1.15 10.56
C GLU A 119 -3.60 1.78 9.30
N VAL A 120 -4.39 2.55 8.56
CA VAL A 120 -3.99 3.21 7.31
C VAL A 120 -2.97 4.30 7.58
N THR A 121 -1.82 4.31 6.88
CA THR A 121 -0.72 5.26 7.17
C THR A 121 -0.40 6.21 6.02
N SER A 122 -0.50 5.73 4.78
CA SER A 122 -0.05 6.48 3.61
C SER A 122 -0.51 5.85 2.28
N PRO A 123 -0.56 6.62 1.19
CA PRO A 123 -0.70 6.07 -0.15
C PRO A 123 0.61 5.45 -0.63
N ARG A 124 0.52 4.58 -1.64
CA ARG A 124 1.69 4.21 -2.43
C ARG A 124 2.11 5.34 -3.38
N ILE A 125 3.38 5.73 -3.34
CA ILE A 125 4.00 6.57 -4.37
C ILE A 125 4.68 5.68 -5.43
N PRO A 126 4.33 5.81 -6.73
CA PRO A 126 4.91 4.97 -7.78
C PRO A 126 6.42 5.22 -7.94
N CYS A 127 7.20 4.14 -8.01
CA CYS A 127 8.67 4.18 -8.09
C CYS A 127 9.20 3.61 -9.43
N ARG A 128 10.52 3.70 -9.64
CA ARG A 128 11.19 3.17 -10.86
C ARG A 128 10.96 1.67 -11.04
N THR A 129 11.05 0.90 -9.97
CA THR A 129 10.79 -0.56 -9.99
C THR A 129 9.37 -0.86 -10.47
N PHE A 130 8.38 -0.07 -10.05
CA PHE A 130 7.00 -0.24 -10.49
C PHE A 130 6.82 0.09 -11.97
N ALA A 131 7.48 1.14 -12.45
CA ALA A 131 7.47 1.52 -13.87
C ALA A 131 8.10 0.43 -14.75
N GLY A 132 9.29 -0.07 -14.35
CA GLY A 132 9.97 -1.14 -15.08
C GLY A 132 9.24 -2.48 -15.04
N TRP A 133 8.56 -2.79 -13.93
CA TRP A 133 7.76 -4.00 -13.79
C TRP A 133 6.53 -4.02 -14.69
N LEU A 134 5.79 -2.92 -14.75
CA LEU A 134 4.59 -2.85 -15.59
C LEU A 134 4.94 -2.71 -17.08
N ASP A 135 6.12 -2.17 -17.39
CA ASP A 135 6.62 -1.91 -18.73
C ASP A 135 5.62 -1.13 -19.61
N GLU A 136 4.95 -0.16 -18.99
CA GLU A 136 3.94 0.68 -19.63
C GLU A 136 4.49 2.08 -19.89
N LYS A 137 4.33 2.57 -21.13
CA LYS A 137 4.81 3.90 -21.51
C LYS A 137 4.13 4.97 -20.64
N GLY A 138 4.96 5.77 -19.96
CA GLY A 138 4.48 6.84 -19.09
C GLY A 138 3.73 6.35 -17.84
N TRP A 139 3.98 5.10 -17.40
CA TRP A 139 3.25 4.47 -16.30
C TRP A 139 3.12 5.35 -15.06
N VAL A 140 4.24 5.89 -14.56
CA VAL A 140 4.24 6.75 -13.36
C VAL A 140 3.28 7.93 -13.52
N LYS A 141 3.32 8.62 -14.66
CA LYS A 141 2.44 9.75 -14.92
C LYS A 141 0.97 9.33 -14.98
N ARG A 142 0.67 8.26 -15.71
CA ARG A 142 -0.71 7.73 -15.85
C ARG A 142 -1.27 7.29 -14.51
N PHE A 143 -0.50 6.54 -13.73
CA PHE A 143 -0.87 6.08 -12.40
C PHE A 143 -1.12 7.25 -11.44
N THR A 144 -0.23 8.25 -11.44
CA THR A 144 -0.38 9.45 -10.62
C THR A 144 -1.62 10.28 -11.00
N GLN A 145 -1.91 10.40 -12.30
CA GLN A 145 -3.12 11.09 -12.76
C GLN A 145 -4.41 10.38 -12.36
N ASP A 146 -4.36 9.06 -12.17
CA ASP A 146 -5.52 8.24 -11.82
C ASP A 146 -5.94 8.37 -10.35
N ARG A 147 -5.03 8.80 -9.47
CA ARG A 147 -5.29 9.11 -8.05
C ARG A 147 -5.86 7.92 -7.25
N ARG A 148 -5.58 6.70 -7.69
CA ARG A 148 -5.99 5.45 -7.05
C ARG A 148 -4.77 4.63 -6.63
N PRO A 149 -3.97 5.11 -5.66
CA PRO A 149 -2.68 4.52 -5.35
C PRO A 149 -2.76 3.25 -4.50
N GLY A 150 -3.91 2.95 -3.88
CA GLY A 150 -3.97 2.00 -2.77
C GLY A 150 -3.33 2.54 -1.49
N ALA A 151 -3.36 1.74 -0.43
CA ALA A 151 -3.01 2.16 0.92
C ALA A 151 -1.95 1.25 1.56
N PHE A 152 -0.95 1.86 2.18
CA PHE A 152 -0.10 1.18 3.15
C PHE A 152 -0.76 1.19 4.53
N LEU A 153 -0.59 0.10 5.26
CA LEU A 153 -1.11 -0.07 6.61
C LEU A 153 -0.01 -0.56 7.56
N ARG A 154 -0.08 -0.10 8.81
CA ARG A 154 0.68 -0.62 9.95
C ARG A 154 -0.13 -1.66 10.71
N VAL A 155 0.57 -2.54 11.43
CA VAL A 155 -0.08 -3.56 12.27
C VAL A 155 -0.33 -2.98 13.66
N VAL A 156 -1.59 -2.98 14.09
CA VAL A 156 -2.01 -2.58 15.45
C VAL A 156 -2.18 -3.80 16.34
N GLU A 157 -2.85 -4.83 15.83
CA GLU A 157 -3.00 -6.12 16.50
C GLU A 157 -2.51 -7.22 15.55
N PRO A 158 -1.48 -8.00 15.92
CA PRO A 158 -0.97 -9.09 15.08
C PRO A 158 -1.93 -10.28 15.11
N GLY A 159 -1.81 -11.16 14.12
CA GLY A 159 -2.70 -12.31 13.99
C GLY A 159 -2.50 -13.03 12.66
N SER A 160 -3.44 -13.91 12.32
CA SER A 160 -3.45 -14.61 11.05
C SER A 160 -4.54 -14.12 10.11
N VAL A 161 -4.22 -14.08 8.81
CA VAL A 161 -5.16 -13.75 7.73
C VAL A 161 -5.09 -14.77 6.61
N ARG A 162 -6.19 -14.97 5.91
CA ARG A 162 -6.28 -15.76 4.67
C ARG A 162 -7.21 -15.10 3.67
N ALA A 163 -7.05 -15.47 2.39
CA ALA A 163 -8.02 -15.10 1.37
C ALA A 163 -9.44 -15.54 1.79
N GLY A 164 -10.41 -14.67 1.56
CA GLY A 164 -11.81 -14.84 1.96
C GLY A 164 -12.20 -14.18 3.29
N ASP A 165 -11.23 -13.80 4.14
CA ASP A 165 -11.53 -13.14 5.41
C ASP A 165 -12.27 -11.81 5.20
N GLY A 166 -13.25 -11.53 6.07
CA GLY A 166 -14.02 -10.29 6.03
C GLY A 166 -13.18 -9.08 6.40
N ILE A 167 -13.50 -7.93 5.81
CA ILE A 167 -12.92 -6.63 6.17
C ILE A 167 -13.98 -5.79 6.87
N THR A 168 -13.68 -5.28 8.05
CA THR A 168 -14.58 -4.36 8.80
C THR A 168 -13.82 -3.12 9.23
N VAL A 169 -14.36 -1.95 8.93
CA VAL A 169 -13.84 -0.69 9.44
C VAL A 169 -14.27 -0.54 10.91
N LEU A 170 -13.29 -0.46 11.81
CA LEU A 170 -13.52 -0.35 13.25
C LEU A 170 -13.66 1.09 13.72
N SER A 171 -12.85 1.98 13.18
CA SER A 171 -12.83 3.39 13.56
C SER A 171 -12.29 4.26 12.43
N ARG A 172 -12.80 5.49 12.36
CA ARG A 172 -12.34 6.55 11.45
C ARG A 172 -12.01 7.80 12.26
N PRO A 173 -10.79 8.35 12.15
CA PRO A 173 -10.47 9.65 12.71
C PRO A 173 -11.34 10.76 12.11
N ASP A 174 -11.60 11.81 12.88
CA ASP A 174 -12.36 12.98 12.45
C ASP A 174 -11.46 14.01 11.76
N HIS A 175 -11.05 13.70 10.53
CA HIS A 175 -10.36 14.63 9.64
C HIS A 175 -10.52 14.26 8.17
N GLU A 176 -10.22 15.19 7.27
CA GLU A 176 -10.43 15.04 5.83
C GLU A 176 -9.32 14.30 5.07
N VAL A 177 -8.18 14.05 5.71
CA VAL A 177 -6.99 13.49 5.03
C VAL A 177 -7.23 12.03 4.69
N THR A 178 -7.65 11.75 3.46
CA THR A 178 -7.74 10.40 2.90
C THR A 178 -6.45 9.96 2.22
N VAL A 179 -6.36 8.68 1.86
CA VAL A 179 -5.29 8.13 1.03
C VAL A 179 -5.13 8.90 -0.28
N GLU A 180 -6.23 9.17 -1.00
CA GLU A 180 -6.23 9.96 -2.23
C GLU A 180 -5.81 11.42 -2.00
N PHE A 181 -6.30 12.03 -0.91
CA PHE A 181 -5.97 13.41 -0.55
C PHE A 181 -4.46 13.55 -0.32
N LEU A 182 -3.91 12.67 0.53
CA LEU A 182 -2.48 12.67 0.85
C LEU A 182 -1.64 12.39 -0.40
N PHE A 183 -2.10 11.51 -1.29
CA PHE A 183 -1.41 11.21 -2.54
C PHE A 183 -1.30 12.45 -3.43
N ARG A 184 -2.40 13.19 -3.61
CA ARG A 184 -2.39 14.45 -4.37
C ARG A 184 -1.49 15.50 -3.74
N ALA A 185 -1.59 15.69 -2.42
CA ALA A 185 -0.75 16.64 -1.68
C ALA A 185 0.75 16.34 -1.88
N MET A 186 1.11 15.06 -1.90
CA MET A 186 2.50 14.64 -2.05
C MET A 186 3.01 14.70 -3.49
N THR A 187 2.14 14.60 -4.50
CA THR A 187 2.55 14.42 -5.90
C THR A 187 2.24 15.60 -6.83
N THR A 188 0.97 16.01 -6.93
CA THR A 188 0.52 16.94 -7.99
C THR A 188 -0.01 18.27 -7.46
N GLU A 189 -0.38 18.34 -6.19
CA GLU A 189 -1.15 19.45 -5.61
C GLU A 189 -0.55 19.86 -4.25
N SER A 190 0.67 20.40 -4.28
CA SER A 190 1.44 20.75 -3.07
C SER A 190 0.76 21.80 -2.17
N GLU A 191 -0.16 22.58 -2.72
CA GLU A 191 -1.01 23.51 -1.97
C GLU A 191 -1.89 22.82 -0.93
N LEU A 192 -2.10 21.50 -1.04
CA LEU A 192 -2.84 20.71 -0.06
C LEU A 192 -2.00 20.32 1.17
N LEU A 193 -0.67 20.43 1.12
CA LEU A 193 0.22 19.99 2.21
C LEU A 193 -0.13 20.59 3.57
N PRO A 194 -0.43 21.90 3.73
CA PRO A 194 -0.75 22.45 5.06
C PRO A 194 -1.96 21.77 5.71
N ARG A 195 -2.93 21.33 4.91
CA ARG A 195 -4.14 20.64 5.40
C ARG A 195 -3.86 19.24 5.90
N THR A 196 -2.76 18.62 5.46
CA THR A 196 -2.35 17.29 5.96
C THR A 196 -1.85 17.33 7.40
N LEU A 197 -1.52 18.51 7.94
CA LEU A 197 -0.97 18.66 9.30
C LEU A 197 -1.93 18.17 10.39
N VAL A 198 -3.24 18.19 10.15
CA VAL A 198 -4.25 17.68 11.09
C VAL A 198 -4.09 16.18 11.38
N ALA A 199 -3.46 15.43 10.46
CA ALA A 199 -3.23 14.00 10.56
C ALA A 199 -1.74 13.64 10.68
N ILE A 200 -0.86 14.61 10.94
CA ILE A 200 0.59 14.45 10.75
C ILE A 200 1.21 13.30 11.57
N ASP A 201 0.66 13.01 12.75
CA ASP A 201 1.15 11.95 13.63
C ASP A 201 0.58 10.56 13.28
N LEU A 202 -0.42 10.51 12.41
CA LEU A 202 -1.00 9.27 11.86
C LEU A 202 -0.35 8.88 10.52
N ILE A 203 0.21 9.86 9.81
CA ILE A 203 0.90 9.65 8.53
C ILE A 203 2.19 8.85 8.74
N ASN A 204 2.57 8.03 7.76
CA ASN A 204 3.90 7.40 7.67
C ASN A 204 5.01 8.40 8.03
N ARG A 205 5.94 8.01 8.92
CA ARG A 205 6.95 8.92 9.47
C ARG A 205 7.80 9.62 8.40
N SER A 206 8.25 8.89 7.38
CA SER A 206 9.03 9.48 6.29
C SER A 206 8.22 10.52 5.50
N TYR A 207 6.92 10.29 5.32
CA TYR A 207 6.05 11.25 4.63
C TYR A 207 5.79 12.47 5.52
N ALA A 208 5.55 12.26 6.82
CA ALA A 208 5.40 13.35 7.79
C ALA A 208 6.63 14.25 7.87
N GLU A 209 7.84 13.67 7.89
CA GLU A 209 9.11 14.41 7.82
C GLU A 209 9.25 15.20 6.51
N SER A 210 8.90 14.58 5.38
CA SER A 210 8.93 15.24 4.07
C SER A 210 7.95 16.43 4.02
N ILE A 211 6.74 16.27 4.56
CA ILE A 211 5.72 17.32 4.64
C ILE A 211 6.24 18.48 5.49
N ARG A 212 6.72 18.21 6.71
CA ARG A 212 7.30 19.24 7.59
C ARG A 212 8.41 20.01 6.87
N LYS A 213 9.38 19.30 6.29
CA LYS A 213 10.49 19.91 5.53
C LYS A 213 10.02 20.80 4.37
N ARG A 214 8.92 20.46 3.70
CA ARG A 214 8.36 21.25 2.58
C ARG A 214 7.60 22.49 3.04
N LEU A 215 7.15 22.52 4.28
CA LEU A 215 6.38 23.64 4.85
C LEU A 215 7.23 24.62 5.66
N GLY A 216 8.47 24.24 6.02
CA GLY A 216 9.41 25.07 6.80
C GLY A 216 9.41 24.71 8.28
#